data_AF-A0AAW6WDV7-F1
#
_entry.id   AF-A0AAW6WDV7-F1
#
_cell.length_a   1.000
_cell.length_b   1.000
_cell.length_c   1.000
_cell.angle_alpha   90.00
_cell.angle_beta   90.00
_cell.angle_gamma   90.00
#
_symmetry.space_group_name_H-M   'P 1'
#
loop_
_entity.id
_entity.type
_entity.pdbx_description
1 polymer ?
#
loop_
_entity_poly.entity_id
_entity_poly.type
_entity_poly.pdbx_seq_one_letter_code
_entity_poly.pdbx_strand_id
1 'polypeptide(L)'
;MRKAKAKEKREIKHNEKKPVPKFDVDKKIAELKELEFICRLYRLYEIVRNHQNIWEEEIKNDGFLKANYKIWIGQVKNLSLKIFNQIYGEEKIMTSDELTMGIMNKVTIPYQKALAEEMVLSKVEKTEKLPAGFIATVASWADNVEKLTSKRFYDLSVKYAVLEEIKKIGKLTGSYLKMVNQEILN
;
A
#
# COMPACT_ATOMS: atom_id res chain seq x y z
N MET A 1 14.94 2.97 86.92
CA MET A 1 14.03 3.45 85.86
C MET A 1 14.82 3.59 84.55
N ARG A 2 14.53 2.79 83.53
CA ARG A 2 15.11 2.96 82.17
C ARG A 2 14.08 3.66 81.29
N LYS A 3 14.44 4.83 80.74
CA LYS A 3 13.58 5.61 79.83
C LYS A 3 13.50 4.92 78.46
N ALA A 4 12.30 4.74 77.92
CA ALA A 4 12.11 4.28 76.56
C ALA A 4 12.55 5.36 75.56
N LYS A 5 13.36 4.99 74.56
CA LYS A 5 13.73 5.91 73.46
C LYS A 5 12.56 6.03 72.48
N ALA A 6 12.29 7.25 72.03
CA ALA A 6 11.25 7.53 71.03
C ALA A 6 11.60 6.86 69.69
N LYS A 7 10.60 6.22 69.07
CA LYS A 7 10.73 5.61 67.74
C LYS A 7 10.70 6.72 66.68
N GLU A 8 11.75 6.83 65.88
CA GLU A 8 11.74 7.71 64.69
C GLU A 8 10.66 7.25 63.70
N LYS A 9 9.80 8.18 63.28
CA LYS A 9 8.86 7.95 62.19
C LYS A 9 9.66 7.85 60.89
N ARG A 10 9.58 6.71 60.21
CA ARG A 10 10.12 6.56 58.85
C ARG A 10 9.31 7.44 57.91
N GLU A 11 9.96 8.43 57.29
CA GLU A 11 9.38 9.16 56.17
C GLU A 11 9.27 8.21 54.97
N ILE A 12 8.03 7.96 54.54
CA ILE A 12 7.76 7.24 53.31
C ILE A 12 8.04 8.22 52.18
N LYS A 13 9.18 8.07 51.48
CA LYS A 13 9.47 8.83 50.27
C LYS A 13 8.40 8.50 49.23
N HIS A 14 7.51 9.45 48.98
CA HIS A 14 6.54 9.36 47.91
C HIS A 14 7.32 9.43 46.60
N ASN A 15 7.40 8.34 45.83
CA ASN A 15 7.94 8.41 44.47
C ASN A 15 7.05 9.36 43.67
N GLU A 16 7.60 10.50 43.26
CA GLU A 16 6.93 11.37 42.29
C GLU A 16 6.68 10.53 41.03
N LYS A 17 5.41 10.29 40.71
CA LYS A 17 5.03 9.62 39.48
C LYS A 17 5.53 10.50 38.34
N LYS A 18 6.54 10.02 37.59
CA LYS A 18 6.96 10.67 36.35
C LYS A 18 5.71 10.90 35.49
N PRO A 19 5.47 12.13 34.98
CA PRO A 19 4.32 12.39 34.14
C PRO A 19 4.40 11.47 32.91
N VAL A 20 3.37 10.68 32.70
CA VAL A 20 3.24 9.89 31.47
C VAL A 20 3.16 10.89 30.31
N PRO A 21 4.02 10.80 29.29
CA PRO A 21 3.93 11.68 28.13
C PRO A 21 2.52 11.60 27.55
N LYS A 22 1.87 12.74 27.33
CA LYS A 22 0.57 12.77 26.62
C LYS A 22 0.81 12.24 25.21
N PHE A 23 0.34 11.02 24.95
CA PHE A 23 0.34 10.43 23.62
C PHE A 23 -0.73 11.15 22.79
N ASP A 24 -0.29 11.85 21.75
CA ASP A 24 -1.20 12.52 20.81
C ASP A 24 -1.72 11.48 19.81
N VAL A 25 -2.87 10.89 20.16
CA VAL A 25 -3.54 9.86 19.37
C VAL A 25 -3.89 10.37 17.97
N ASP A 26 -4.35 11.61 17.85
CA ASP A 26 -4.80 12.18 16.59
C ASP A 26 -3.62 12.40 15.63
N LYS A 27 -2.50 12.92 16.15
CA LYS A 27 -1.26 13.01 15.39
C LYS A 27 -0.82 11.63 14.90
N LYS A 28 -0.88 10.61 15.74
CA LYS A 28 -0.47 9.25 15.34
C LYS A 28 -1.39 8.68 14.25
N ILE A 29 -2.70 8.88 14.37
CA ILE A 29 -3.66 8.44 13.34
C ILE A 29 -3.36 9.12 12.00
N ALA A 30 -3.04 10.40 12.01
CA ALA A 30 -2.67 11.13 10.79
C ALA A 30 -1.39 10.58 10.14
N GLU A 31 -0.34 10.32 10.93
CA GLU A 31 0.90 9.70 10.45
C GLU A 31 0.66 8.31 9.83
N LEU A 32 -0.17 7.48 10.46
CA LEU A 32 -0.48 6.13 9.95
C LEU A 32 -1.29 6.18 8.65
N LYS A 33 -2.20 7.14 8.55
CA LYS A 33 -2.98 7.38 7.33
C LYS A 33 -2.08 7.83 6.18
N GLU A 34 -1.12 8.71 6.46
CA GLU A 34 -0.12 9.17 5.49
C GLU A 34 0.77 8.02 5.02
N LEU A 35 1.24 7.18 5.95
CA LEU A 35 2.03 6.01 5.61
C LEU A 35 1.24 5.00 4.75
N GLU A 36 -0.02 4.71 5.10
CA GLU A 36 -0.87 3.82 4.29
C GLU A 36 -1.01 4.35 2.86
N PHE A 37 -1.21 5.66 2.69
CA PHE A 37 -1.29 6.29 1.36
C PHE A 37 -0.01 6.08 0.54
N ILE A 38 1.15 6.31 1.15
CA ILE A 38 2.47 6.13 0.51
C ILE A 38 2.70 4.66 0.14
N CYS A 39 2.46 3.72 1.06
CA CYS A 39 2.63 2.30 0.81
C CYS A 39 1.73 1.80 -0.33
N ARG A 40 0.50 2.30 -0.45
CA ARG A 40 -0.41 1.93 -1.54
C ARG A 40 0.06 2.44 -2.90
N LEU A 41 0.67 3.63 -2.97
CA LEU A 41 1.27 4.14 -4.21
C LEU A 41 2.43 3.28 -4.69
N TYR A 42 3.35 2.96 -3.77
CA TYR A 42 4.48 2.08 -4.09
C TYR A 42 3.98 0.69 -4.52
N ARG A 43 3.00 0.16 -3.80
CA ARG A 43 2.42 -1.15 -4.11
C ARG A 43 1.74 -1.17 -5.48
N LEU A 44 0.99 -0.13 -5.80
CA LEU A 44 0.38 0.01 -7.12
C LEU A 44 1.45 0.03 -8.22
N TYR A 45 2.56 0.73 -8.01
CA TYR A 45 3.70 0.69 -8.93
C TYR A 45 4.23 -0.73 -9.15
N GLU A 46 4.48 -1.50 -8.08
CA GLU A 46 4.98 -2.88 -8.19
C GLU A 46 4.02 -3.80 -8.92
N ILE A 47 2.72 -3.74 -8.59
CA ILE A 47 1.68 -4.54 -9.23
C ILE A 47 1.66 -4.25 -10.74
N VAL A 48 1.61 -2.98 -11.11
CA VAL A 48 1.48 -2.56 -12.51
C VAL A 48 2.76 -2.85 -13.28
N ARG A 49 3.94 -2.74 -12.66
CA ARG A 49 5.21 -3.19 -13.24
C ARG A 49 5.19 -4.69 -13.52
N ASN A 50 4.67 -5.51 -12.61
CA ASN A 50 4.55 -6.95 -12.83
C ASN A 50 3.62 -7.27 -14.01
N HIS A 51 2.45 -6.63 -14.07
CA HIS A 51 1.54 -6.78 -15.21
C HIS A 51 2.20 -6.33 -16.52
N GLN A 52 2.97 -5.24 -16.51
CA GLN A 52 3.73 -4.83 -17.68
C GLN A 52 4.71 -5.92 -18.14
N ASN A 53 5.46 -6.51 -17.22
CA ASN A 53 6.42 -7.58 -17.55
C ASN A 53 5.71 -8.81 -18.14
N ILE A 54 4.58 -9.22 -17.57
CA ILE A 54 3.78 -10.35 -18.08
C ILE A 54 3.40 -10.10 -19.55
N TRP A 55 2.88 -8.90 -19.85
CA TRP A 55 2.52 -8.56 -21.22
C TRP A 55 3.72 -8.38 -22.15
N GLU A 56 4.85 -7.90 -21.64
CA GLU A 56 6.08 -7.81 -22.42
C GLU A 56 6.61 -9.20 -22.80
N GLU A 57 6.53 -10.18 -21.92
CA GLU A 57 6.85 -11.59 -22.22
C GLU A 57 5.84 -12.20 -23.20
N GLU A 58 4.55 -11.93 -23.04
CA GLU A 58 3.52 -12.38 -23.98
C GLU A 58 3.79 -11.87 -25.41
N ILE A 59 4.13 -10.59 -25.57
CA ILE A 59 4.47 -10.00 -26.87
C ILE A 59 5.74 -10.63 -27.48
N LYS A 60 6.72 -11.02 -26.66
CA LYS A 60 7.93 -11.71 -27.14
C LYS A 60 7.63 -13.12 -27.65
N ASN A 61 6.57 -13.74 -27.15
CA ASN A 61 6.13 -15.08 -27.51
C ASN A 61 5.00 -15.07 -28.57
N ASP A 62 5.05 -14.12 -29.51
CA ASP A 62 4.07 -13.92 -30.59
C ASP A 62 2.65 -13.53 -30.14
N GLY A 63 2.46 -13.21 -28.86
CA GLY A 63 1.21 -12.71 -28.32
C GLY A 63 0.93 -11.26 -28.73
N PHE A 64 -0.31 -10.81 -28.49
CA PHE A 64 -0.77 -9.48 -28.89
C PHE A 64 -1.40 -8.71 -27.73
N LEU A 65 -0.96 -7.47 -27.53
CA LEU A 65 -1.61 -6.51 -26.64
C LEU A 65 -1.90 -5.21 -27.41
N LYS A 66 -3.14 -4.73 -27.37
CA LYS A 66 -3.49 -3.44 -28.00
C LYS A 66 -2.65 -2.30 -27.41
N ALA A 67 -2.18 -1.40 -28.26
CA ALA A 67 -1.28 -0.30 -27.88
C ALA A 67 -1.84 0.56 -26.73
N ASN A 68 -3.15 0.81 -26.71
CA ASN A 68 -3.80 1.58 -25.65
C ASN A 68 -3.61 0.95 -24.26
N TYR A 69 -3.55 -0.38 -24.17
CA TYR A 69 -3.42 -1.09 -22.89
C TYR A 69 -2.00 -0.93 -22.34
N LYS A 70 -1.00 -1.06 -23.21
CA LYS A 70 0.40 -0.77 -22.88
C LYS A 70 0.57 0.67 -22.38
N ILE A 71 -0.11 1.63 -23.02
CA ILE A 71 -0.11 3.03 -22.60
C ILE A 71 -0.74 3.19 -21.21
N TRP A 72 -1.90 2.59 -20.95
CA TRP A 72 -2.58 2.71 -19.65
C TRP A 72 -1.74 2.13 -18.51
N ILE A 73 -1.19 0.92 -18.69
CA ILE A 73 -0.30 0.27 -17.72
C ILE A 73 0.92 1.16 -17.46
N GLY A 74 1.60 1.60 -18.53
CA GLY A 74 2.80 2.45 -18.41
C GLY A 74 2.52 3.78 -17.69
N GLN A 75 1.38 4.42 -17.97
CA GLN A 75 0.98 5.66 -17.33
C GLN A 75 0.65 5.47 -15.84
N VAL A 76 -0.09 4.42 -15.47
CA VAL A 76 -0.38 4.15 -14.05
C VAL A 76 0.91 3.84 -13.30
N LYS A 77 1.81 3.02 -13.87
CA LYS A 77 3.12 2.72 -13.28
C LYS A 77 3.92 4.00 -13.01
N ASN A 78 4.08 4.84 -14.03
CA ASN A 78 4.92 6.04 -13.93
C ASN A 78 4.32 7.09 -13.00
N LEU A 79 2.99 7.28 -13.01
CA LEU A 79 2.33 8.21 -12.10
C LEU A 79 2.45 7.75 -10.65
N SER A 80 2.21 6.46 -10.38
CA SER A 80 2.28 5.92 -9.01
C SER A 80 3.69 6.09 -8.42
N LEU A 81 4.72 5.80 -9.21
CA LEU A 81 6.12 5.98 -8.80
C LEU A 81 6.48 7.47 -8.64
N LYS A 82 6.06 8.33 -9.58
CA LYS A 82 6.28 9.79 -9.49
C LYS A 82 5.71 10.34 -8.17
N ILE A 83 4.47 10.02 -7.86
CA ILE A 83 3.80 10.50 -6.64
C ILE A 83 4.50 9.94 -5.40
N PHE A 84 4.82 8.65 -5.39
CA PHE A 84 5.56 8.03 -4.28
C PHE A 84 6.89 8.76 -4.03
N ASN A 85 7.71 8.96 -5.06
CA ASN A 85 8.99 9.65 -4.95
C ASN A 85 8.84 11.11 -4.51
N GLN A 86 7.80 11.81 -4.99
CA GLN A 86 7.50 13.18 -4.60
C GLN A 86 7.21 13.32 -3.10
N ILE A 87 6.47 12.36 -2.52
CA ILE A 87 6.06 12.41 -1.11
C ILE A 87 7.17 11.89 -0.19
N TYR A 88 7.82 10.81 -0.61
CA TYR A 88 8.72 10.05 0.24
C TYR A 88 10.18 10.50 0.13
N GLY A 89 10.59 11.03 -1.03
CA GLY A 89 11.98 11.30 -1.38
C GLY A 89 12.76 10.02 -1.67
N GLU A 90 13.89 10.12 -2.39
CA GLU A 90 14.75 8.96 -2.71
C GLU A 90 15.51 8.42 -1.48
N GLU A 91 15.61 9.18 -0.38
CA GLU A 91 16.49 8.88 0.76
C GLU A 91 15.81 8.43 2.06
N LYS A 92 14.48 8.39 2.14
CA LYS A 92 13.84 7.80 3.33
C LYS A 92 13.81 6.29 3.14
N ILE A 93 14.59 5.54 3.91
CA ILE A 93 14.39 4.09 4.04
C ILE A 93 13.09 3.91 4.83
N MET A 94 12.17 3.05 4.38
CA MET A 94 10.99 2.68 5.18
C MET A 94 11.52 2.00 6.44
N THR A 95 11.63 2.78 7.51
CA THR A 95 12.33 2.38 8.72
C THR A 95 11.65 1.16 9.32
N SER A 96 12.49 0.26 9.81
CA SER A 96 12.26 -1.09 10.31
C SER A 96 11.37 -1.19 11.57
N ASP A 97 10.56 -0.19 11.89
CA ASP A 97 9.67 -0.27 13.05
C ASP A 97 8.46 -1.17 12.75
N GLU A 98 8.04 -1.95 13.75
CA GLU A 98 6.98 -2.96 13.62
C GLU A 98 5.67 -2.42 13.09
N LEU A 99 5.37 -1.14 13.35
CA LEU A 99 4.13 -0.50 12.93
C LEU A 99 4.17 -0.13 11.45
N THR A 100 5.30 0.39 10.97
CA THR A 100 5.54 0.63 9.54
C THR A 100 5.53 -0.69 8.77
N MET A 101 6.20 -1.71 9.29
CA MET A 101 6.14 -3.07 8.75
C MET A 101 4.72 -3.65 8.79
N GLY A 102 3.93 -3.38 9.84
CA GLY A 102 2.55 -3.82 9.96
C GLY A 102 1.63 -3.20 8.91
N ILE A 103 1.77 -1.90 8.64
CA ILE A 103 1.02 -1.22 7.57
C ILE A 103 1.46 -1.72 6.20
N MET A 104 2.77 -1.82 5.97
CA MET A 104 3.29 -2.42 4.75
C MET A 104 2.73 -3.81 4.53
N ASN A 105 2.84 -4.69 5.52
CA ASN A 105 2.30 -6.05 5.48
C ASN A 105 0.80 -6.04 5.18
N LYS A 106 0.01 -5.19 5.84
CA LYS A 106 -1.44 -5.11 5.56
C LYS A 106 -1.74 -4.72 4.11
N VAL A 107 -0.95 -3.81 3.54
CA VAL A 107 -1.08 -3.37 2.13
C VAL A 107 -0.53 -4.42 1.16
N THR A 108 0.51 -5.17 1.54
CA THR A 108 1.20 -6.13 0.66
C THR A 108 0.61 -7.52 0.69
N ILE A 109 0.00 -7.97 1.81
CA ILE A 109 -0.59 -9.30 2.01
C ILE A 109 -1.51 -9.71 0.85
N PRO A 110 -2.46 -8.88 0.38
CA PRO A 110 -3.34 -9.29 -0.73
C PRO A 110 -2.56 -9.69 -1.99
N TYR A 111 -1.52 -8.95 -2.35
CA TYR A 111 -0.69 -9.29 -3.50
C TYR A 111 0.34 -10.37 -3.21
N GLN A 112 0.92 -10.45 -2.02
CA GLN A 112 1.83 -11.56 -1.67
C GLN A 112 1.09 -12.90 -1.74
N LYS A 113 -0.14 -12.94 -1.26
CA LYS A 113 -1.03 -14.08 -1.46
C LYS A 113 -1.28 -14.34 -2.94
N ALA A 114 -1.51 -13.29 -3.73
CA ALA A 114 -1.70 -13.39 -5.18
C ALA A 114 -0.46 -13.89 -5.94
N LEU A 115 0.75 -13.67 -5.44
CA LEU A 115 2.00 -14.11 -6.08
C LEU A 115 2.54 -15.45 -5.57
N ALA A 116 1.96 -16.01 -4.51
CA ALA A 116 2.48 -17.24 -3.93
C ALA A 116 2.52 -18.35 -4.99
N GLU A 117 3.70 -18.92 -5.23
CA GLU A 117 3.98 -19.89 -6.31
C GLU A 117 3.12 -21.17 -6.20
N GLU A 118 2.55 -21.43 -5.03
CA GLU A 118 1.61 -22.53 -4.77
C GLU A 118 0.14 -22.20 -5.17
N MET A 119 -0.13 -21.00 -5.72
CA MET A 119 -1.49 -20.67 -6.17
C MET A 119 -1.91 -21.56 -7.32
N VAL A 120 -2.94 -22.37 -7.06
CA VAL A 120 -3.63 -23.12 -8.10
C VAL A 120 -4.23 -22.14 -9.09
N LEU A 121 -3.85 -22.27 -10.37
CA LEU A 121 -4.44 -21.52 -11.47
C LEU A 121 -5.97 -21.61 -11.40
N SER A 122 -6.64 -20.46 -11.42
CA SER A 122 -8.09 -20.38 -11.59
C SER A 122 -8.48 -20.97 -12.96
N LYS A 123 -9.76 -21.34 -13.11
CA LYS A 123 -10.26 -21.86 -14.40
C LYS A 123 -9.98 -20.89 -15.55
N VAL A 124 -10.19 -19.59 -15.31
CA VAL A 124 -9.92 -18.53 -16.29
C VAL A 124 -8.45 -18.49 -16.66
N GLU A 125 -7.54 -18.48 -15.67
CA GLU A 125 -6.09 -18.42 -15.96
C GLU A 125 -5.60 -19.65 -16.73
N LYS A 126 -6.18 -20.84 -16.49
CA LYS A 126 -5.90 -22.03 -17.31
C LYS A 126 -6.37 -21.88 -18.75
N THR A 127 -7.60 -21.42 -18.95
CA THR A 127 -8.20 -21.25 -20.28
C THR A 127 -7.44 -20.22 -21.10
N GLU A 128 -7.15 -19.07 -20.49
CA GLU A 128 -6.48 -17.92 -21.13
C GLU A 128 -4.95 -18.01 -21.07
N LYS A 129 -4.40 -19.13 -20.57
CA LYS A 129 -2.95 -19.39 -20.41
C LYS A 129 -2.21 -18.26 -19.67
N LEU A 130 -2.87 -17.65 -18.70
CA LEU A 130 -2.30 -16.58 -17.89
C LEU A 130 -1.42 -17.14 -16.76
N PRO A 131 -0.43 -16.36 -16.29
CA PRO A 131 0.35 -16.73 -15.11
C PRO A 131 -0.53 -16.93 -13.88
N ALA A 132 -0.10 -17.81 -12.99
CA ALA A 132 -0.78 -18.04 -11.72
C ALA A 132 -0.90 -16.73 -10.93
N GLY A 133 -2.11 -16.46 -10.45
CA GLY A 133 -2.39 -15.28 -9.64
C GLY A 133 -2.62 -13.98 -10.42
N PHE A 134 -2.58 -14.00 -11.75
CA PHE A 134 -2.86 -12.83 -12.58
C PHE A 134 -4.20 -12.16 -12.23
N ILE A 135 -5.27 -12.94 -12.04
CA ILE A 135 -6.59 -12.39 -11.69
C ILE A 135 -6.58 -11.80 -10.28
N ALA A 136 -5.88 -12.44 -9.35
CA ALA A 136 -5.75 -11.94 -7.99
C ALA A 136 -4.92 -10.63 -7.95
N THR A 137 -3.88 -10.49 -8.78
CA THR A 137 -3.10 -9.25 -8.87
C THR A 137 -3.88 -8.13 -9.57
N VAL A 138 -4.76 -8.44 -10.53
CA VAL A 138 -5.73 -7.47 -11.08
C VAL A 138 -6.68 -6.97 -9.99
N ALA A 139 -7.22 -7.86 -9.16
CA ALA A 139 -8.08 -7.48 -8.04
C ALA A 139 -7.31 -6.60 -7.02
N SER A 140 -6.04 -6.93 -6.74
CA SER A 140 -5.18 -6.13 -5.86
C SER A 140 -4.86 -4.76 -6.45
N TRP A 141 -4.72 -4.62 -7.77
CA TRP A 141 -4.62 -3.33 -8.45
C TRP A 141 -5.88 -2.52 -8.17
N ALA A 142 -7.06 -3.10 -8.44
CA ALA A 142 -8.35 -2.43 -8.26
C ALA A 142 -8.54 -1.91 -6.82
N ASP A 143 -8.25 -2.73 -5.79
CA ASP A 143 -8.34 -2.31 -4.38
C ASP A 143 -7.46 -1.09 -4.10
N ASN A 144 -6.19 -1.13 -4.50
CA ASN A 144 -5.28 -0.02 -4.23
C ASN A 144 -5.79 1.29 -4.83
N VAL A 145 -6.32 1.24 -6.06
CA VAL A 145 -6.85 2.43 -6.73
C VAL A 145 -8.16 2.90 -6.10
N GLU A 146 -9.06 1.99 -5.73
CA GLU A 146 -10.29 2.32 -4.99
C GLU A 146 -9.96 3.05 -3.69
N LYS A 147 -9.00 2.55 -2.91
CA LYS A 147 -8.60 3.18 -1.65
C LYS A 147 -7.93 4.54 -1.90
N LEU A 148 -6.98 4.63 -2.83
CA LEU A 148 -6.30 5.88 -3.18
C LEU A 148 -7.26 6.98 -3.66
N THR A 149 -8.31 6.61 -4.39
CA THR A 149 -9.33 7.56 -4.91
C THR A 149 -10.46 7.84 -3.93
N SER A 150 -10.46 7.20 -2.75
CA SER A 150 -11.52 7.36 -1.76
C SER A 150 -11.47 8.72 -1.06
N LYS A 151 -12.63 9.14 -0.50
CA LYS A 151 -12.72 10.34 0.35
C LYS A 151 -11.73 10.30 1.52
N ARG A 152 -11.34 9.10 1.99
CA ARG A 152 -10.38 8.94 3.07
C ARG A 152 -9.05 9.58 2.74
N PHE A 153 -8.55 9.51 1.51
CA PHE A 153 -7.24 10.07 1.13
C PHE A 153 -7.33 11.35 0.29
N TYR A 154 -8.52 11.95 0.21
CA TYR A 154 -8.71 13.19 -0.54
C TYR A 154 -7.86 14.33 0.00
N ASP A 155 -7.87 14.52 1.32
CA ASP A 155 -7.07 15.53 2.02
C ASP A 155 -5.56 15.35 1.81
N LEU A 156 -5.06 14.11 1.83
CA LEU A 156 -3.66 13.82 1.52
C LEU A 156 -3.33 14.11 0.04
N SER A 157 -4.24 13.77 -0.87
CA SER A 157 -4.08 14.04 -2.30
C SER A 157 -4.01 15.55 -2.58
N VAL A 158 -4.77 16.36 -1.83
CA VAL A 158 -4.70 17.82 -1.87
C VAL A 158 -3.41 18.33 -1.20
N LYS A 159 -3.08 17.83 0.00
CA LYS A 159 -1.87 18.19 0.76
C LYS A 159 -0.60 18.03 -0.07
N TYR A 160 -0.48 16.96 -0.84
CA TYR A 160 0.68 16.70 -1.70
C TYR A 160 0.54 17.27 -3.11
N ALA A 161 -0.55 17.95 -3.44
CA ALA A 161 -0.82 18.49 -4.78
C ALA A 161 -0.77 17.40 -5.89
N VAL A 162 -1.38 16.25 -5.64
CA VAL A 162 -1.39 15.07 -6.55
C VAL A 162 -2.80 14.58 -6.89
N LEU A 163 -3.83 15.36 -6.53
CA LEU A 163 -5.24 14.97 -6.71
C LEU A 163 -5.58 14.63 -8.17
N GLU A 164 -5.09 15.41 -9.12
CA GLU A 164 -5.37 15.17 -10.54
C GLU A 164 -4.65 13.93 -11.08
N GLU A 165 -3.41 13.66 -10.64
CA GLU A 165 -2.73 12.41 -10.94
C GLU A 165 -3.44 11.19 -10.35
N ILE A 166 -3.94 11.26 -9.11
CA ILE A 166 -4.72 10.18 -8.48
C ILE A 166 -6.03 9.93 -9.25
N LYS A 167 -6.74 10.97 -9.67
CA LYS A 167 -7.94 10.83 -10.51
C LYS A 167 -7.60 10.19 -11.87
N LYS A 168 -6.48 10.58 -12.47
CA LYS A 168 -6.00 10.00 -13.73
C LYS A 168 -5.65 8.52 -13.57
N ILE A 169 -4.99 8.12 -12.49
CA ILE A 169 -4.75 6.72 -12.13
C ILE A 169 -6.09 5.95 -12.05
N GLY A 170 -7.09 6.52 -11.39
CA GLY A 170 -8.45 5.96 -11.31
C GLY A 170 -9.06 5.71 -12.68
N LYS A 171 -9.04 6.72 -13.56
CA LYS A 171 -9.59 6.60 -14.93
C LYS A 171 -8.88 5.53 -15.76
N LEU A 172 -7.55 5.52 -15.77
CA LEU A 172 -6.77 4.57 -16.55
C LEU A 172 -6.94 3.13 -16.05
N THR A 173 -7.01 2.95 -14.73
CA THR A 173 -7.30 1.66 -14.11
C THR A 173 -8.68 1.17 -14.51
N GLY A 174 -9.71 2.03 -14.45
CA GLY A 174 -11.06 1.67 -14.90
C GLY A 174 -11.09 1.21 -16.36
N SER A 175 -10.36 1.89 -17.25
CA SER A 175 -10.21 1.46 -18.65
C SER A 175 -9.53 0.09 -18.78
N TYR A 176 -8.46 -0.15 -18.02
CA TYR A 176 -7.75 -1.43 -18.03
C TYR A 176 -8.62 -2.57 -17.48
N LEU A 177 -9.33 -2.37 -16.36
CA LEU A 177 -10.21 -3.37 -15.78
C LEU A 177 -11.37 -3.72 -16.71
N LYS A 178 -11.92 -2.73 -17.42
CA LYS A 178 -12.94 -2.96 -18.45
C LYS A 178 -12.41 -3.87 -19.56
N MET A 179 -11.17 -3.65 -20.00
CA MET A 179 -10.51 -4.52 -20.96
C MET A 179 -10.37 -5.94 -20.42
N VAL A 180 -9.82 -6.12 -19.21
CA VAL A 180 -9.66 -7.46 -18.60
C VAL A 180 -11.02 -8.17 -18.56
N ASN A 181 -12.08 -7.47 -18.18
CA ASN A 181 -13.41 -8.05 -18.16
C ASN A 181 -13.91 -8.47 -19.55
N GLN A 182 -13.65 -7.67 -20.59
CA GLN A 182 -14.15 -7.90 -21.95
C GLN A 182 -13.31 -8.88 -22.76
N GLU A 183 -12.01 -8.98 -22.49
CA GLU A 183 -11.08 -9.76 -23.33
C GLU A 183 -10.57 -11.02 -22.63
N ILE A 184 -10.69 -11.12 -21.29
CA ILE A 184 -10.16 -12.24 -20.50
C ILE A 184 -11.26 -12.97 -19.71
N LEU A 185 -12.19 -12.24 -19.09
CA LEU A 185 -13.19 -12.82 -18.19
C LEU A 185 -14.52 -13.21 -18.87
N ASN A 186 -14.68 -12.90 -20.15
CA ASN A 186 -15.93 -13.08 -20.89
C ASN A 186 -16.38 -14.54 -20.96
#